data_AF-A0A944CK21-F1
#
_entry.id   AF-A0A944CK21-F1
#
_cell.length_a   1.000
_cell.length_b   1.000
_cell.length_c   1.000
_cell.angle_alpha   90.00
_cell.angle_beta   90.00
_cell.angle_gamma   90.00
#
_symmetry.space_group_name_H-M   'P 1'
#
loop_
_entity.id
_entity.type
_entity.pdbx_description
1 polymer ?
#
loop_
_entity_poly.entity_id
_entity_poly.type
_entity_poly.pdbx_seq_one_letter_code
_entity_poly.pdbx_strand_id
1 'polypeptide(L)'
;MSKVSMIKDIDRYDDKIMDLTLEFWRSFGHFGTWQFWANVFFFVIPLALTLIFIDRKRIFQISFFGYTYHMFLVYLDIYFTRNNIWDHPYHLIPYVPVSIPVDGVLVPIIFMAAYQYSIRHNRNFYLVTLLFAVVGTLTAAGWEQFGLLILYKGMNLFHIYLLQISLAILAYWGTNAFLYLQSRGKDINPI
;
A
#
# COMPACT_ATOMS: atom_id res chain seq x y z
N MET A 1 5.17 -13.70 36.24
CA MET A 1 5.55 -12.48 35.49
C MET A 1 4.43 -11.46 35.69
N SER A 2 4.73 -10.22 36.07
CA SER A 2 3.68 -9.21 36.34
C SER A 2 3.35 -8.42 35.06
N LYS A 3 2.15 -7.82 34.98
CA LYS A 3 1.78 -6.93 33.86
C LYS A 3 2.85 -5.85 33.61
N VAL A 4 3.36 -5.24 34.69
CA VAL A 4 4.38 -4.20 34.61
C VAL A 4 5.71 -4.75 34.09
N SER A 5 6.11 -5.97 34.47
CA SER A 5 7.34 -6.55 33.94
C SER A 5 7.21 -6.88 32.46
N MET A 6 6.04 -7.38 32.01
CA MET A 6 5.78 -7.65 30.59
C MET A 6 5.86 -6.39 29.73
N ILE A 7 5.24 -5.28 30.17
CA ILE A 7 5.30 -4.00 29.45
C ILE A 7 6.74 -3.51 29.34
N LYS A 8 7.51 -3.55 30.43
CA LYS A 8 8.93 -3.15 30.41
C LYS A 8 9.77 -4.02 29.48
N ASP A 9 9.48 -5.31 29.40
CA ASP A 9 10.16 -6.21 28.47
C ASP A 9 9.82 -5.84 27.02
N ILE A 10 8.55 -5.56 26.70
CA ILE A 10 8.11 -5.09 25.38
C ILE A 10 8.84 -3.79 25.01
N ASP A 11 8.81 -2.77 25.88
CA ASP A 11 9.46 -1.48 25.63
C ASP A 11 10.96 -1.66 25.34
N ARG A 12 11.64 -2.51 26.12
CA ARG A 12 13.06 -2.81 25.90
C ARG A 12 13.32 -3.49 24.55
N TYR A 13 12.43 -4.36 24.10
CA TYR A 13 12.57 -5.01 22.80
C TYR A 13 12.27 -4.04 21.66
N ASP A 14 11.29 -3.15 21.81
CA ASP A 14 10.98 -2.11 20.83
C ASP A 14 12.17 -1.15 20.66
N ASP A 15 12.81 -0.72 21.75
CA ASP A 15 14.03 0.08 21.72
C ASP A 15 15.16 -0.64 20.95
N LYS A 16 15.38 -1.92 21.27
CA LYS A 16 16.42 -2.72 20.60
C LYS A 16 16.13 -2.91 19.10
N ILE A 17 14.87 -3.08 18.73
CA ILE A 17 14.46 -3.16 17.32
C ILE A 17 14.75 -1.84 16.62
N MET A 18 14.37 -0.72 17.22
CA MET A 18 14.63 0.61 16.65
C MET A 18 16.12 0.88 16.44
N ASP A 19 16.97 0.53 17.42
CA ASP A 19 18.42 0.66 17.30
C ASP A 19 18.97 -0.14 16.10
N LEU A 20 18.54 -1.40 15.96
CA LEU A 20 18.94 -2.27 14.84
C LEU A 20 18.41 -1.75 13.49
N THR A 21 17.17 -1.26 13.44
CA THR A 21 16.59 -0.65 12.24
C THR A 21 17.40 0.59 11.82
N LEU A 22 17.79 1.44 12.76
CA LEU A 22 18.62 2.61 12.47
C LEU A 22 20.04 2.24 12.04
N GLU A 23 20.65 1.24 12.66
CA GLU A 23 21.96 0.73 12.27
C GLU A 23 21.93 0.13 10.84
N PHE A 24 20.91 -0.69 10.55
CA PHE A 24 20.69 -1.24 9.21
C PHE A 24 20.49 -0.14 8.18
N TRP A 25 19.62 0.83 8.46
CA TRP A 25 19.35 1.94 7.56
C TRP A 25 20.62 2.76 7.31
N ARG A 26 21.40 3.10 8.34
CA ARG A 26 22.67 3.84 8.18
C ARG A 26 23.70 3.08 7.35
N SER A 27 23.72 1.75 7.46
CA SER A 27 24.70 0.90 6.78
C SER A 27 24.30 0.55 5.34
N PHE A 28 23.00 0.40 5.06
CA PHE A 28 22.50 -0.17 3.80
C PHE A 28 21.35 0.60 3.14
N GLY A 29 20.61 1.41 3.88
CA GLY A 29 19.42 2.16 3.41
C GLY A 29 19.59 3.68 3.30
N HIS A 30 20.80 4.20 3.55
CA HIS A 30 21.06 5.64 3.60
C HIS A 30 21.07 6.28 2.20
N PHE A 31 21.09 7.61 2.15
CA PHE A 31 21.03 8.41 0.90
C PHE A 31 22.12 8.12 -0.16
N GLY A 32 23.19 7.41 0.23
CA GLY A 32 24.28 7.02 -0.67
C GLY A 32 24.08 5.66 -1.33
N THR A 33 23.00 4.94 -1.01
CA THR A 33 22.71 3.62 -1.58
C THR A 33 21.63 3.71 -2.67
N TRP A 34 21.67 2.79 -3.63
CA TRP A 34 20.69 2.76 -4.71
C TRP A 34 19.29 2.37 -4.21
N GLN A 35 19.21 1.62 -3.10
CA GLN A 35 17.96 1.21 -2.46
C GLN A 35 17.16 2.42 -1.94
N PHE A 36 17.85 3.43 -1.40
CA PHE A 36 17.21 4.68 -1.01
C PHE A 36 16.57 5.37 -2.22
N TRP A 37 17.32 5.52 -3.30
CA TRP A 37 16.83 6.18 -4.51
C TRP A 37 15.74 5.38 -5.22
N ALA A 38 15.80 4.04 -5.21
CA ALA A 38 14.71 3.20 -5.68
C ALA A 38 13.41 3.51 -4.92
N ASN A 39 13.45 3.56 -3.58
CA ASN A 39 12.30 3.98 -2.77
C ASN A 39 11.80 5.39 -3.10
N VAL A 40 12.71 6.36 -3.29
CA VAL A 40 12.34 7.72 -3.73
C VAL A 40 11.64 7.69 -5.09
N PHE A 41 12.13 6.92 -6.06
CA PHE A 41 11.52 6.83 -7.38
C PHE A 41 10.12 6.24 -7.33
N PHE A 42 9.94 5.14 -6.58
CA PHE A 42 8.64 4.49 -6.41
C PHE A 42 7.66 5.32 -5.55
N PHE A 43 8.14 6.31 -4.80
CA PHE A 43 7.30 7.29 -4.12
C PHE A 43 6.95 8.47 -5.04
N VAL A 44 7.93 9.12 -5.64
CA VAL A 44 7.74 10.40 -6.36
C VAL A 44 7.09 10.22 -7.72
N ILE A 45 7.53 9.23 -8.52
CA ILE A 45 7.06 9.06 -9.90
C ILE A 45 5.57 8.74 -9.94
N PRO A 46 5.04 7.75 -9.18
CA PRO A 46 3.61 7.44 -9.22
C PRO A 46 2.76 8.64 -8.81
N LEU A 47 3.16 9.38 -7.76
CA LEU A 47 2.46 10.60 -7.33
C LEU A 47 2.42 11.65 -8.44
N ALA A 48 3.56 11.92 -9.08
CA ALA A 48 3.63 12.87 -10.19
C ALA A 48 2.72 12.44 -11.36
N LEU A 49 2.76 11.16 -11.74
CA LEU A 49 1.90 10.60 -12.78
C LEU A 49 0.42 10.72 -12.42
N THR A 50 0.02 10.39 -11.19
CA THR A 50 -1.36 10.54 -10.74
C THR A 50 -1.81 12.00 -10.81
N LEU A 51 -0.99 12.95 -10.37
CA LEU A 51 -1.32 14.37 -10.46
C LEU A 51 -1.51 14.83 -11.91
N ILE A 52 -0.83 14.24 -12.89
CA ILE A 52 -0.97 14.60 -14.31
C ILE A 52 -2.19 13.92 -14.94
N PHE A 53 -2.43 12.64 -14.66
CA PHE A 53 -3.38 11.79 -15.39
C PHE A 53 -4.72 11.54 -14.70
N ILE A 54 -4.91 12.00 -13.46
CA ILE A 54 -6.16 11.79 -12.73
C ILE A 54 -7.34 12.52 -13.38
N ASP A 55 -8.48 11.84 -13.50
CA ASP A 55 -9.71 12.42 -14.02
C ASP A 55 -10.27 13.43 -13.01
N ARG A 56 -10.04 14.71 -13.31
CA ARG A 56 -10.44 15.84 -12.48
C ARG A 56 -11.95 15.91 -12.26
N LYS A 57 -12.79 15.35 -13.15
CA LYS A 57 -14.25 15.36 -13.00
C LYS A 57 -14.74 14.43 -11.90
N ARG A 58 -13.98 13.37 -11.60
CA ARG A 58 -14.33 12.34 -10.59
C ARG A 58 -13.23 12.19 -9.54
N ILE A 59 -12.42 13.24 -9.35
CA ILE A 59 -11.22 13.19 -8.53
C ILE A 59 -11.51 12.73 -7.10
N PHE A 60 -12.61 13.19 -6.50
CA PHE A 60 -12.98 12.80 -5.13
C PHE A 60 -13.33 11.30 -5.05
N GLN A 61 -14.14 10.80 -5.99
CA GLN A 61 -14.52 9.39 -6.04
C GLN A 61 -13.30 8.48 -6.24
N ILE A 62 -12.40 8.84 -7.15
CA ILE A 62 -11.19 8.08 -7.45
C ILE A 62 -10.21 8.12 -6.27
N SER A 63 -10.04 9.29 -5.66
CA SER A 63 -9.16 9.46 -4.50
C SER A 63 -9.73 8.75 -3.27
N PHE A 64 -11.05 8.73 -3.08
CA PHE A 64 -11.69 7.98 -2.01
C PHE A 64 -11.50 6.48 -2.17
N PHE A 65 -11.62 5.96 -3.40
CA PHE A 65 -11.28 4.57 -3.70
C PHE A 65 -9.82 4.27 -3.35
N GLY A 66 -8.88 5.10 -3.83
CA GLY A 66 -7.46 4.95 -3.57
C GLY A 66 -7.11 5.00 -2.09
N TYR A 67 -7.70 5.95 -1.35
CA TYR A 67 -7.57 6.07 0.09
C TYR A 67 -8.12 4.83 0.81
N THR A 68 -9.29 4.34 0.43
CA THR A 68 -9.89 3.14 1.04
C THR A 68 -8.99 1.92 0.82
N TYR A 69 -8.47 1.76 -0.40
CA TYR A 69 -7.51 0.71 -0.72
C TYR A 69 -6.24 0.82 0.12
N HIS A 70 -5.62 2.02 0.15
CA HIS A 70 -4.44 2.33 0.93
C HIS A 70 -4.63 1.97 2.41
N MET A 71 -5.76 2.37 3.02
CA MET A 71 -6.03 2.08 4.43
C MET A 71 -6.06 0.58 4.70
N PHE A 72 -6.74 -0.21 3.87
CA PHE A 72 -6.74 -1.66 4.04
C PHE A 72 -5.34 -2.27 3.87
N LEU A 73 -4.58 -1.79 2.88
CA LEU A 73 -3.23 -2.29 2.62
C LEU A 73 -2.29 -1.99 3.80
N VAL A 74 -2.30 -0.76 4.34
CA VAL A 74 -1.44 -0.37 5.47
C VAL A 74 -1.72 -1.21 6.71
N TYR A 75 -2.99 -1.47 7.05
CA TYR A 75 -3.29 -2.33 8.20
C TYR A 75 -2.84 -3.77 7.99
N LEU A 76 -2.94 -4.27 6.75
CA LEU A 76 -2.50 -5.60 6.41
C LEU A 76 -0.97 -5.71 6.43
N ASP A 77 -0.27 -4.69 5.95
CA ASP A 77 1.18 -4.58 6.01
C ASP A 77 1.69 -4.60 7.46
N ILE A 78 1.10 -3.79 8.35
CA ILE A 78 1.42 -3.81 9.78
C ILE A 78 1.23 -5.21 10.38
N TYR A 79 0.13 -5.88 10.02
CA TYR A 79 -0.13 -7.24 10.50
C TYR A 79 0.91 -8.24 9.96
N PHE A 80 1.27 -8.16 8.68
CA PHE A 80 2.21 -9.09 8.06
C PHE A 80 3.66 -8.89 8.49
N THR A 81 4.13 -7.64 8.59
CA THR A 81 5.47 -7.31 9.07
C THR A 81 5.64 -7.74 10.54
N ARG A 82 4.69 -7.42 11.42
CA ARG A 82 4.70 -7.86 12.82
C ARG A 82 4.70 -9.38 12.98
N ASN A 83 4.14 -10.11 12.02
CA ASN A 83 4.11 -11.56 12.02
C ASN A 83 5.21 -12.20 11.16
N ASN A 84 6.17 -11.44 10.62
CA ASN A 84 7.21 -11.94 9.72
C ASN A 84 6.62 -12.80 8.59
N ILE A 85 5.60 -12.29 7.91
CA ILE A 85 4.98 -12.91 6.72
C ILE A 85 5.61 -12.32 5.46
N TRP A 86 5.82 -11.01 5.45
CA TRP A 86 6.67 -10.31 4.50
C TRP A 86 7.43 -9.19 5.21
N ASP A 87 8.40 -8.58 4.54
CA ASP A 87 9.05 -7.37 5.02
C ASP A 87 9.65 -6.52 3.88
N HIS A 88 9.77 -5.23 4.12
CA HIS A 88 10.40 -4.24 3.24
C HIS A 88 11.62 -3.65 3.96
N PRO A 89 12.80 -4.28 3.88
CA PRO A 89 13.94 -3.96 4.76
C PRO A 89 14.50 -2.55 4.56
N TYR A 90 14.29 -1.95 3.39
CA TYR A 90 14.80 -0.62 3.05
C TYR A 90 13.72 0.45 3.19
N HIS A 91 13.61 1.03 4.37
CA HIS A 91 12.66 2.11 4.63
C HIS A 91 13.12 3.46 4.07
N LEU A 92 12.18 4.22 3.49
CA LEU A 92 12.43 5.62 3.09
C LEU A 92 12.67 6.51 4.32
N ILE A 93 11.91 6.28 5.39
CA ILE A 93 12.03 6.94 6.69
C ILE A 93 12.17 5.82 7.74
N PRO A 94 13.32 5.66 8.41
CA PRO A 94 13.57 4.50 9.28
C PRO A 94 12.67 4.43 10.52
N TYR A 95 12.02 5.54 10.89
CA TYR A 95 11.07 5.60 12.01
C TYR A 95 9.65 5.16 11.62
N VAL A 96 9.37 4.97 10.33
CA VAL A 96 8.05 4.54 9.85
C VAL A 96 8.13 3.05 9.50
N PRO A 97 7.44 2.17 10.24
CA PRO A 97 7.55 0.72 10.09
C PRO A 97 6.81 0.17 8.86
N VAL A 98 6.28 1.05 8.00
CA VAL A 98 5.51 0.70 6.79
C VAL A 98 6.28 1.21 5.57
N SER A 99 6.26 0.45 4.48
CA SER A 99 6.85 0.88 3.21
C SER A 99 5.98 1.92 2.51
N ILE A 100 6.14 3.19 2.90
CA ILE A 100 5.40 4.31 2.28
C ILE A 100 5.50 4.30 0.74
N PRO A 101 6.67 4.07 0.10
CA PRO A 101 6.77 4.09 -1.36
C PRO A 101 5.87 3.08 -2.06
N VAL A 102 5.72 1.88 -1.51
CA VAL A 102 4.95 0.81 -2.15
C VAL A 102 3.53 0.75 -1.64
N ASP A 103 3.38 0.53 -0.35
CA ASP A 103 2.08 0.32 0.28
C ASP A 103 1.31 1.62 0.41
N GLY A 104 2.05 2.72 0.58
CA GLY A 104 1.48 4.04 0.69
C GLY A 104 1.09 4.66 -0.65
N VAL A 105 1.85 4.39 -1.70
CA VAL A 105 1.82 5.16 -2.94
C VAL A 105 1.66 4.27 -4.17
N LEU A 106 2.66 3.46 -4.52
CA LEU A 106 2.69 2.75 -5.79
C LEU A 106 1.49 1.82 -5.98
N VAL A 107 1.24 0.93 -5.03
CA VAL A 107 0.17 -0.08 -5.15
C VAL A 107 -1.21 0.59 -5.12
N PRO A 108 -1.52 1.51 -4.19
CA PRO A 108 -2.77 2.28 -4.26
C PRO A 108 -2.97 2.99 -5.60
N ILE A 109 -1.92 3.58 -6.18
CA ILE A 109 -2.01 4.30 -7.46
C ILE A 109 -2.26 3.35 -8.64
N ILE A 110 -1.66 2.16 -8.65
CA ILE A 110 -1.96 1.11 -9.64
C ILE A 110 -3.46 0.79 -9.63
N PHE A 111 -4.06 0.59 -8.45
CA PHE A 111 -5.48 0.29 -8.36
C PHE A 111 -6.40 1.51 -8.54
N MET A 112 -5.96 2.72 -8.20
CA MET A 112 -6.65 3.95 -8.59
C MET A 112 -6.73 4.08 -10.11
N ALA A 113 -5.64 3.76 -10.83
CA ALA A 113 -5.64 3.75 -12.29
C ALA A 113 -6.57 2.67 -12.85
N ALA A 114 -6.60 1.48 -12.25
CA ALA A 114 -7.55 0.41 -12.59
C ALA A 114 -9.00 0.90 -12.45
N TYR A 115 -9.37 1.45 -11.29
CA TYR A 115 -10.70 1.97 -11.02
C TYR A 115 -11.08 3.11 -11.95
N GLN A 116 -10.18 4.09 -12.14
CA GLN A 116 -10.36 5.19 -13.07
C GLN A 116 -10.60 4.69 -14.50
N TYR A 117 -9.82 3.71 -14.95
CA TYR A 117 -9.97 3.14 -16.29
C TYR A 117 -11.34 2.47 -16.46
N SER A 118 -11.78 1.69 -15.46
CA SER A 118 -13.09 1.03 -15.46
C SER A 118 -14.24 2.02 -15.60
N ILE A 119 -14.26 3.07 -14.77
CA ILE A 119 -15.36 4.05 -14.78
C ILE A 119 -15.33 4.98 -16.00
N ARG A 120 -14.16 5.24 -16.58
CA ARG A 120 -14.00 6.11 -17.76
C ARG A 120 -14.42 5.40 -19.05
N HIS A 121 -14.08 4.12 -19.18
CA HIS A 121 -14.33 3.34 -20.40
C HIS A 121 -15.52 2.40 -20.27
N ASN A 122 -16.30 2.51 -19.19
CA ASN A 122 -17.42 1.64 -18.87
C ASN A 122 -17.04 0.13 -18.95
N ARG A 123 -15.85 -0.21 -18.43
CA ARG A 123 -15.34 -1.59 -18.41
C ARG A 123 -15.65 -2.24 -17.08
N ASN A 124 -15.83 -3.56 -17.10
CA ASN A 124 -16.05 -4.34 -15.89
C ASN A 124 -14.85 -4.18 -14.94
N PHE A 125 -15.10 -3.62 -13.75
CA PHE A 125 -14.07 -3.36 -12.74
C PHE A 125 -13.31 -4.62 -12.34
N TYR A 126 -14.00 -5.75 -12.14
CA TYR A 126 -13.37 -7.00 -11.72
C TYR A 126 -12.34 -7.48 -12.74
N LEU A 127 -12.66 -7.43 -14.04
CA LEU A 127 -11.72 -7.83 -15.10
C LEU A 127 -10.51 -6.89 -15.19
N VAL A 128 -10.73 -5.58 -15.08
CA VAL A 128 -9.63 -4.59 -15.08
C VAL A 128 -8.72 -4.79 -13.86
N THR A 129 -9.30 -5.07 -12.69
CA THR A 129 -8.56 -5.37 -11.46
C THR A 129 -7.67 -6.59 -11.60
N LEU A 130 -8.13 -7.67 -12.25
CA LEU A 130 -7.28 -8.84 -12.51
C LEU A 130 -6.04 -8.46 -13.33
N LEU A 131 -6.21 -7.65 -14.38
CA LEU A 131 -5.10 -7.21 -15.23
C LEU A 131 -4.11 -6.31 -14.48
N PHE A 132 -4.61 -5.35 -13.71
CA PHE A 132 -3.76 -4.44 -12.93
C PHE A 132 -3.08 -5.14 -11.76
N ALA A 133 -3.70 -6.17 -11.18
CA ALA A 133 -3.06 -7.02 -10.18
C ALA A 133 -1.85 -7.77 -10.76
N VAL A 134 -1.87 -8.16 -12.04
CA VAL A 134 -0.66 -8.72 -12.69
C VAL A 134 0.46 -7.70 -12.69
N VAL A 135 0.19 -6.42 -13.02
CA VAL A 135 1.19 -5.34 -12.99
C VAL A 135 1.73 -5.13 -11.57
N GLY A 136 0.86 -5.10 -10.56
CA GLY A 136 1.25 -5.01 -9.16
C GLY A 136 2.11 -6.20 -8.69
N THR A 137 1.76 -7.42 -9.10
CA THR A 137 2.54 -8.63 -8.77
C THR A 137 3.89 -8.68 -9.50
N LEU A 138 3.97 -8.26 -10.76
CA LEU A 138 5.25 -8.15 -11.48
C LEU A 138 6.17 -7.11 -10.82
N THR A 139 5.59 -6.03 -10.30
CA THR A 139 6.32 -5.04 -9.52
C THR A 139 6.88 -5.67 -8.24
N ALA A 140 6.05 -6.40 -7.49
CA ALA A 140 6.48 -7.15 -6.31
C ALA A 140 7.57 -8.18 -6.63
N ALA A 141 7.47 -8.88 -7.77
CA ALA A 141 8.48 -9.83 -8.23
C ALA A 141 9.84 -9.16 -8.48
N GLY A 142 9.84 -7.99 -9.12
CA GLY A 142 11.07 -7.19 -9.28
C GLY A 142 11.64 -6.76 -7.92
N TRP A 143 10.79 -6.28 -7.02
CA TRP A 143 11.21 -5.91 -5.67
C TRP A 143 11.81 -7.07 -4.89
N GLU A 144 11.22 -8.26 -4.98
CA GLU A 144 11.73 -9.48 -4.38
C GLU A 144 13.10 -9.85 -4.96
N GLN A 145 13.23 -9.84 -6.29
CA GLN A 145 14.50 -10.13 -6.96
C GLN A 145 15.64 -9.19 -6.55
N PHE A 146 15.32 -7.92 -6.27
CA PHE A 146 16.28 -6.91 -5.84
C PHE A 146 16.44 -6.82 -4.31
N GLY A 147 15.79 -7.69 -3.54
CA GLY A 147 15.85 -7.71 -2.07
C GLY A 147 15.15 -6.53 -1.39
N LEU A 148 14.30 -5.79 -2.11
CA LEU A 148 13.47 -4.70 -1.57
C LEU A 148 12.18 -5.21 -0.92
N LEU A 149 11.80 -6.45 -1.23
CA LEU A 149 10.70 -7.20 -0.61
C LEU A 149 11.25 -8.57 -0.20
N ILE A 150 10.94 -9.01 1.01
CA ILE A 150 11.27 -10.35 1.49
C ILE A 150 9.98 -11.07 1.84
N LEU A 151 9.83 -12.30 1.35
CA LEU A 151 8.68 -13.15 1.64
C LEU A 151 9.08 -14.29 2.57
N TYR A 152 8.32 -14.46 3.64
CA TYR A 152 8.57 -15.46 4.67
C TYR A 152 7.40 -16.43 4.78
N LYS A 153 7.59 -17.51 5.56
CA LYS A 153 6.51 -18.42 5.98
C LYS A 153 5.64 -18.97 4.84
N GLY A 154 6.22 -19.22 3.66
CA GLY A 154 5.53 -19.76 2.50
C GLY A 154 4.69 -18.73 1.71
N MET A 155 4.73 -17.45 2.11
CA MET A 155 4.23 -16.35 1.29
C MET A 155 4.95 -16.34 -0.06
N ASN A 156 4.21 -16.05 -1.13
CA ASN A 156 4.75 -15.99 -2.48
C ASN A 156 3.96 -14.97 -3.33
N LEU A 157 4.43 -14.72 -4.54
CA LEU A 157 3.83 -13.75 -5.45
C LEU A 157 2.36 -14.04 -5.79
N PHE A 158 1.93 -15.30 -5.79
CA PHE A 158 0.53 -15.66 -6.02
C PHE A 158 -0.37 -15.21 -4.86
N HIS A 159 0.10 -15.31 -3.62
CA HIS A 159 -0.62 -14.76 -2.47
C HIS A 159 -0.75 -13.23 -2.58
N ILE A 160 0.32 -12.54 -3.00
CA ILE A 160 0.29 -11.08 -3.23
C ILE A 160 -0.75 -10.73 -4.30
N TYR A 161 -0.78 -11.47 -5.41
CA TYR A 161 -1.76 -11.28 -6.47
C TYR A 161 -3.20 -11.38 -5.94
N LEU A 162 -3.53 -12.44 -5.20
CA LEU A 162 -4.85 -12.63 -4.62
C LEU A 162 -5.22 -11.56 -3.59
N LEU A 163 -4.26 -11.17 -2.75
CA LEU A 163 -4.45 -10.12 -1.74
C LEU A 163 -4.80 -8.80 -2.41
N GLN A 164 -4.03 -8.38 -3.41
CA GLN A 164 -4.26 -7.12 -4.10
C GLN A 164 -5.65 -7.05 -4.75
N ILE A 165 -6.10 -8.15 -5.37
CA ILE A 165 -7.46 -8.27 -5.93
C ILE A 165 -8.51 -8.12 -4.83
N SER A 166 -8.32 -8.82 -3.71
CA SER A 166 -9.26 -8.83 -2.59
C SER A 166 -9.44 -7.43 -2.01
N LEU A 167 -8.33 -6.72 -1.78
CA LEU A 167 -8.34 -5.32 -1.30
C LEU A 167 -9.02 -4.37 -2.30
N ALA A 168 -8.77 -4.55 -3.60
CA ALA A 168 -9.40 -3.72 -4.63
C ALA A 168 -10.92 -3.92 -4.69
N ILE A 169 -11.41 -5.15 -4.51
CA ILE A 169 -12.83 -5.46 -4.45
C ILE A 169 -13.47 -4.84 -3.19
N LEU A 170 -12.83 -4.95 -2.04
CA LEU A 170 -13.32 -4.33 -0.80
C LEU A 170 -13.38 -2.80 -0.92
N ALA A 171 -12.34 -2.17 -1.48
CA ALA A 171 -12.32 -0.73 -1.72
C ALA A 171 -13.40 -0.30 -2.74
N TYR A 172 -13.68 -1.12 -3.75
CA TYR A 172 -14.73 -0.88 -4.74
C TYR A 172 -16.12 -0.92 -4.11
N TRP A 173 -16.40 -1.93 -3.29
CA TRP A 173 -17.67 -2.03 -2.56
C TRP A 173 -17.84 -0.90 -1.56
N GLY A 174 -16.79 -0.56 -0.81
CA GLY A 174 -16.78 0.59 0.08
C GLY A 174 -17.10 1.88 -0.68
N THR A 175 -16.41 2.15 -1.78
CA THR A 175 -16.66 3.34 -2.62
C THR A 175 -18.11 3.39 -3.13
N ASN A 176 -18.61 2.28 -3.65
CA ASN A 176 -19.98 2.23 -4.18
C ASN A 176 -21.05 2.36 -3.10
N ALA A 177 -20.80 1.84 -1.89
CA ALA A 177 -21.72 2.04 -0.77
C ALA A 177 -21.87 3.53 -0.44
N PHE A 178 -20.77 4.29 -0.40
CA PHE A 178 -20.83 5.74 -0.17
C PHE A 178 -21.48 6.50 -1.33
N LEU A 179 -21.22 6.10 -2.58
CA LEU A 179 -21.90 6.70 -3.74
C LEU A 179 -23.41 6.45 -3.71
N TYR A 180 -23.83 5.26 -3.30
CA TYR A 180 -25.25 4.92 -3.12
C TYR A 180 -25.91 5.72 -1.99
N LEU A 181 -25.21 5.93 -0.87
CA LEU A 181 -25.70 6.80 0.20
C LEU A 181 -25.82 8.25 -0.28
N GLN A 182 -24.84 8.73 -1.06
CA GLN A 182 -24.87 10.07 -1.64
C GLN A 182 -26.06 10.25 -2.60
N SER A 183 -26.38 9.25 -3.43
CA SER A 183 -27.51 9.37 -4.35
C SER A 183 -28.85 9.45 -3.62
N ARG A 184 -29.01 8.76 -2.49
CA ARG A 184 -30.20 8.88 -1.62
C ARG A 184 -30.27 10.20 -0.84
N GLY A 185 -29.12 10.79 -0.53
CA GLY A 185 -29.05 12.09 0.15
C GLY A 185 -29.41 13.26 -0.75
N LYS A 186 -29.19 13.16 -2.07
CA LYS A 186 -29.57 14.20 -3.04
C LYS A 186 -31.08 14.36 -3.21
N ASP A 187 -31.88 13.41 -2.74
CA ASP A 187 -33.34 13.53 -2.64
C ASP A 187 -33.77 14.36 -1.39
N ILE A 188 -32.82 14.78 -0.54
CA ILE A 188 -33.03 15.54 0.69
C ILE A 188 -32.21 16.85 0.62
N ASN A 189 -32.75 17.78 -0.17
CA ASN A 189 -32.34 19.18 -0.37
C ASN A 189 -31.06 19.51 -1.16
N PRO A 190 -31.15 20.51 -2.07
CA PRO A 190 -30.01 21.12 -2.73
C PRO A 190 -29.31 22.07 -1.74
N ILE A 191 -27.99 21.94 -1.63
CA ILE A 191 -27.12 23.00 -1.14
C ILE A 191 -26.36 23.53 -2.34
#